data_AF-A0A6M1ZTB1-F1
#
_entry.id   AF-A0A6M1ZTB1-F1
#
_cell.length_a   1.000
_cell.length_b   1.000
_cell.length_c   1.000
_cell.angle_alpha   90.00
_cell.angle_beta   90.00
_cell.angle_gamma   90.00
#
_symmetry.space_group_name_H-M   'P 1'
#
loop_
_entity.id
_entity.type
_entity.pdbx_description
1 polymer ?
#
loop_
_entity_poly.entity_id
_entity_poly.type
_entity_poly.pdbx_seq_one_letter_code
_entity_poly.pdbx_strand_id
1 'polypeptide(L)'
;MKLKLLKHVAVVSPSGNITAVVFDQLLKINRKFLNDSIVQKWKKKHPSQEIEQCCFVTVPIKSEAIGRVEMFGGEFCGNATRSVVWLLTKGEDYSGLIEVSGVSRPLAFEVKNKEVAVEMPLPTTGGTLVEAAAEGILVHLEGISHLVVTGSDQKQTPRQLLQSLLDTNKYGLKDLPAVGVSYFNPTTGKAEFCVWGKEVDAIFDETACGSGTCSIGIALASQDKRSIEQNITQPSGEVIQTRTDYVSDAVTKSWISGKVTVLHDGELSLV
;
A
#
# COMPACT_ATOMS: atom_id res chain seq x y z
N MET A 1 -5.95 26.53 18.28
CA MET A 1 -6.61 27.11 17.10
C MET A 1 -7.23 25.96 16.31
N LYS A 2 -8.56 25.92 16.09
CA LYS A 2 -9.16 24.85 15.28
C LYS A 2 -8.77 25.11 13.81
N LEU A 3 -8.05 24.19 13.20
CA LEU A 3 -7.74 24.23 11.77
C LEU A 3 -9.06 24.20 10.98
N LYS A 4 -9.29 25.20 10.12
CA LYS A 4 -10.55 25.34 9.36
C LYS A 4 -10.38 25.09 7.86
N LEU A 5 -9.15 25.14 7.38
CA LEU A 5 -8.82 25.10 5.96
C LEU A 5 -7.46 24.41 5.81
N LEU A 6 -7.37 23.51 4.85
CA LEU A 6 -6.10 23.09 4.26
C LEU A 6 -5.87 23.92 3.00
N LYS A 7 -4.72 24.60 2.91
CA LYS A 7 -4.38 25.43 1.76
C LYS A 7 -4.06 24.56 0.54
N HIS A 8 -3.45 23.41 0.77
CA HIS A 8 -3.15 22.48 -0.30
C HIS A 8 -3.28 21.03 0.17
N VAL A 9 -4.30 20.37 -0.37
CA VAL A 9 -4.50 18.94 -0.28
C VAL A 9 -4.85 18.40 -1.67
N ALA A 10 -4.31 17.24 -1.99
CA ALA A 10 -4.76 16.45 -3.12
C ALA A 10 -5.48 15.20 -2.63
N VAL A 11 -6.55 14.79 -3.30
CA VAL A 11 -7.17 13.48 -3.10
C VAL A 11 -6.97 12.69 -4.38
N VAL A 12 -6.37 11.53 -4.25
CA VAL A 12 -5.82 10.75 -5.37
C VAL A 12 -6.28 9.31 -5.24
N SER A 13 -6.59 8.66 -6.36
CA SER A 13 -6.96 7.25 -6.45
C SER A 13 -5.87 6.47 -7.20
N PRO A 14 -4.84 5.93 -6.50
CA PRO A 14 -3.91 4.93 -7.02
C PRO A 14 -4.62 3.57 -7.15
N SER A 15 -5.06 3.23 -8.36
CA SER A 15 -5.76 1.97 -8.65
C SER A 15 -6.98 1.69 -7.74
N GLY A 16 -7.69 2.72 -7.26
CA GLY A 16 -8.90 2.59 -6.43
C GLY A 16 -8.72 2.89 -4.95
N ASN A 17 -7.51 2.79 -4.39
CA ASN A 17 -7.24 3.03 -2.97
C ASN A 17 -7.11 4.54 -2.68
N ILE A 18 -8.23 5.22 -2.43
CA ILE A 18 -8.25 6.69 -2.37
C ILE A 18 -7.42 7.21 -1.18
N THR A 19 -6.44 8.04 -1.49
CA THR A 19 -5.48 8.62 -0.55
C THR A 19 -5.59 10.15 -0.54
N ALA A 20 -5.65 10.77 0.64
CA ALA A 20 -5.47 12.19 0.80
C ALA A 20 -4.01 12.54 1.11
N VAL A 21 -3.49 13.52 0.37
CA VAL A 21 -2.09 13.98 0.41
C VAL A 21 -2.07 15.44 0.83
N VAL A 22 -1.58 15.72 2.04
CA VAL A 22 -1.54 17.06 2.63
C VAL A 22 -0.17 17.69 2.42
N PHE A 23 -0.13 18.86 1.77
CA PHE A 23 1.11 19.61 1.52
C PHE A 23 1.36 20.70 2.57
N ASP A 24 0.32 21.12 3.30
CA ASP A 24 0.46 22.04 4.42
C ASP A 24 1.41 21.45 5.48
N GLN A 25 2.48 22.19 5.82
CA GLN A 25 3.54 21.75 6.74
C GLN A 25 3.10 21.79 8.21
N LEU A 26 2.03 21.05 8.54
CA LEU A 26 1.37 20.99 9.84
C LEU A 26 2.01 19.94 10.77
N LEU A 27 3.35 19.90 10.85
CA LEU A 27 4.09 18.79 11.46
C LEU A 27 3.78 18.51 12.94
N LYS A 28 3.23 19.50 13.67
CA LYS A 28 2.87 19.37 15.10
C LYS A 28 1.39 19.09 15.34
N ILE A 29 0.58 18.96 14.29
CA ILE A 29 -0.85 18.71 14.45
C ILE A 29 -1.11 17.30 14.95
N ASN A 30 -2.20 17.12 15.70
CA ASN A 30 -2.70 15.78 16.00
C ASN A 30 -3.15 15.12 14.70
N ARG A 31 -2.37 14.14 14.21
CA ARG A 31 -2.60 13.46 12.93
C ARG A 31 -3.93 12.71 12.90
N LYS A 32 -4.32 12.06 14.00
CA LYS A 32 -5.63 11.40 14.12
C LYS A 32 -6.79 12.38 13.94
N PHE A 33 -6.76 13.51 14.64
CA PHE A 33 -7.77 14.55 14.50
C PHE A 33 -7.84 15.09 13.06
N LEU A 34 -6.68 15.30 12.43
CA LEU A 34 -6.63 15.75 11.04
C LEU A 34 -7.19 14.70 10.08
N ASN A 35 -6.83 13.43 10.26
CA ASN A 35 -7.37 12.29 9.51
C ASN A 35 -8.90 12.32 9.54
N ASP A 36 -9.47 12.27 10.76
CA ASP A 36 -10.91 12.19 10.97
C ASP A 36 -11.62 13.40 10.35
N SER A 37 -11.00 14.59 10.43
CA SER A 37 -11.53 15.82 9.83
C SER A 37 -11.55 15.76 8.30
N ILE A 38 -10.45 15.32 7.66
CA ILE A 38 -10.36 15.20 6.20
C ILE A 38 -11.37 14.17 5.69
N VAL A 39 -11.35 12.96 6.27
CA VAL A 39 -12.20 11.83 5.85
C VAL A 39 -13.68 12.20 5.99
N GLN A 40 -14.10 12.74 7.14
CA GLN A 40 -15.51 13.12 7.36
C GLN A 40 -15.97 14.21 6.38
N LYS A 41 -15.12 15.22 6.12
CA LYS A 41 -15.48 16.32 5.22
C LYS A 41 -15.52 15.89 3.78
N TRP A 42 -14.58 15.07 3.36
CA TRP A 42 -14.60 14.46 2.04
C TRP A 42 -15.83 13.59 1.86
N LYS A 43 -16.12 12.66 2.78
CA LYS A 43 -17.28 11.77 2.74
C LYS A 43 -18.61 12.51 2.63
N LYS A 44 -18.75 13.66 3.29
CA LYS A 44 -19.94 14.51 3.18
C LYS A 44 -20.15 15.05 1.76
N LYS A 45 -19.08 15.37 1.04
CA LYS A 45 -19.13 15.93 -0.33
C LYS A 45 -19.14 14.82 -1.41
N HIS A 46 -18.47 13.70 -1.15
CA HIS A 46 -18.28 12.60 -2.08
C HIS A 46 -18.57 11.25 -1.38
N PRO A 47 -19.84 10.95 -1.09
CA PRO A 47 -20.22 9.78 -0.27
C PRO A 47 -19.86 8.42 -0.90
N SER A 48 -19.60 8.37 -2.21
CA SER A 48 -19.19 7.16 -2.94
C SER A 48 -17.67 7.02 -3.12
N GLN A 49 -16.87 7.96 -2.58
CA GLN A 49 -15.42 8.00 -2.73
C GLN A 49 -14.81 8.09 -1.33
N GLU A 50 -14.71 6.98 -0.61
CA GLU A 50 -14.15 6.98 0.74
C GLU A 50 -12.63 7.08 0.70
N ILE A 51 -12.05 8.03 1.44
CA ILE A 51 -10.60 8.10 1.64
C ILE A 51 -10.21 6.97 2.59
N GLU A 52 -9.31 6.10 2.15
CA GLU A 52 -8.77 4.99 2.93
C GLU A 52 -7.57 5.44 3.78
N GLN A 53 -6.77 6.38 3.26
CA GLN A 53 -5.50 6.75 3.88
C GLN A 53 -5.19 8.26 3.77
N CYS A 54 -4.44 8.78 4.74
CA CYS A 54 -3.93 10.15 4.72
C CYS A 54 -2.41 10.17 4.95
N CYS A 55 -1.72 11.05 4.23
CA CYS A 55 -0.29 11.30 4.41
C CYS A 55 0.07 12.78 4.25
N PHE A 56 1.25 13.14 4.76
CA PHE A 56 1.90 14.41 4.42
C PHE A 56 2.95 14.19 3.32
N VAL A 57 3.19 15.24 2.54
CA VAL A 57 4.43 15.40 1.79
C VAL A 57 5.33 16.38 2.53
N THR A 58 6.54 15.94 2.83
CA THR A 58 7.51 16.71 3.61
C THR A 58 8.84 16.81 2.88
N VAL A 59 9.69 17.71 3.35
CA VAL A 59 11.08 17.82 2.86
C VAL A 59 11.81 16.52 3.17
N PRO A 60 12.52 15.91 2.20
CA PRO A 60 13.26 14.69 2.43
C PRO A 60 14.45 14.90 3.35
N ILE A 61 14.84 13.85 4.07
CA ILE A 61 16.01 13.86 4.95
C ILE A 61 17.29 13.78 4.12
N LYS A 62 17.31 12.93 3.09
CA LYS A 62 18.41 12.75 2.15
C LYS A 62 18.18 13.56 0.88
N SER A 63 19.21 14.27 0.43
CA SER A 63 19.17 15.15 -0.74
C SER A 63 18.91 14.43 -2.08
N GLU A 64 19.09 13.11 -2.12
CA GLU A 64 18.86 12.26 -3.30
C GLU A 64 17.39 11.95 -3.55
N ALA A 65 16.53 12.08 -2.54
CA ALA A 65 15.09 11.88 -2.68
C ALA A 65 14.40 13.17 -3.12
N ILE A 66 13.37 13.05 -3.98
CA ILE A 66 12.62 14.23 -4.45
C ILE A 66 11.59 14.74 -3.43
N GLY A 67 11.31 13.94 -2.41
CA GLY A 67 10.27 14.20 -1.41
C GLY A 67 10.23 13.09 -0.39
N ARG A 68 9.46 13.32 0.68
CA ARG A 68 9.18 12.34 1.72
C ARG A 68 7.69 12.20 1.97
N VAL A 69 7.20 10.98 1.83
CA VAL A 69 5.84 10.58 2.19
C VAL A 69 5.83 10.22 3.67
N GLU A 70 4.98 10.88 4.42
CA GLU A 70 4.88 10.68 5.86
C GLU A 70 3.43 10.30 6.18
N MET A 71 3.17 8.99 6.25
CA MET A 71 1.85 8.45 6.56
C MET A 71 1.37 8.93 7.93
N PHE A 72 0.06 9.10 8.08
CA PHE A 72 -0.47 9.58 9.36
C PHE A 72 -0.26 8.58 10.51
N GLY A 73 -0.24 7.27 10.22
CA GLY A 73 0.14 6.22 11.18
C GLY A 73 1.64 5.93 11.24
N GLY A 74 2.46 6.56 10.40
CA GLY A 74 3.92 6.38 10.37
C GLY A 74 4.40 5.09 9.68
N GLU A 75 3.48 4.29 9.14
CA GLU A 75 3.73 3.09 8.36
C GLU A 75 4.24 3.39 6.94
N PHE A 76 4.69 2.36 6.24
CA PHE A 76 4.93 2.40 4.80
C PHE A 76 3.63 2.13 4.04
N CYS A 77 3.37 2.89 2.97
CA CYS A 77 2.32 2.56 2.01
C CYS A 77 2.76 2.80 0.56
N GLY A 78 2.76 1.74 -0.25
CA GLY A 78 3.08 1.81 -1.67
C GLY A 78 2.08 2.63 -2.50
N ASN A 79 0.78 2.55 -2.19
CA ASN A 79 -0.25 3.30 -2.92
C ASN A 79 -0.15 4.81 -2.67
N ALA A 80 -0.03 5.23 -1.41
CA ALA A 80 0.23 6.62 -1.06
C ALA A 80 1.54 7.12 -1.67
N THR A 81 2.59 6.28 -1.70
CA THR A 81 3.86 6.61 -2.35
C THR A 81 3.67 6.87 -3.84
N ARG A 82 2.93 6.01 -4.55
CA ARG A 82 2.56 6.21 -5.96
C ARG A 82 1.78 7.52 -6.16
N SER A 83 0.85 7.85 -5.27
CA SER A 83 0.12 9.12 -5.32
C SER A 83 1.04 10.33 -5.19
N VAL A 84 1.97 10.32 -4.23
CA VAL A 84 2.89 11.44 -4.04
C VAL A 84 3.87 11.57 -5.19
N VAL A 85 4.45 10.46 -5.67
CA VAL A 85 5.29 10.46 -6.87
C VAL A 85 4.55 11.07 -8.05
N TRP A 86 3.30 10.68 -8.28
CA TRP A 86 2.47 11.24 -9.33
C TRP A 86 2.30 12.76 -9.20
N LEU A 87 1.97 13.24 -8.00
CA LEU A 87 1.75 14.67 -7.74
C LEU A 87 3.04 15.49 -7.91
N LEU A 88 4.18 14.98 -7.45
CA LEU A 88 5.47 15.67 -7.56
C LEU A 88 5.99 15.73 -9.01
N THR A 89 5.76 14.67 -9.78
CA THR A 89 6.20 14.57 -11.19
C THR A 89 5.16 15.09 -12.18
N LYS A 90 3.92 15.31 -11.73
CA LYS A 90 2.74 15.57 -12.59
C LYS A 90 2.53 14.50 -13.66
N GLY A 91 3.03 13.30 -13.37
CA GLY A 91 3.02 12.18 -14.30
C GLY A 91 3.95 12.29 -15.50
N GLU A 92 4.90 13.22 -15.48
CA GLU A 92 5.93 13.26 -16.50
C GLU A 92 6.93 12.12 -16.30
N ASP A 93 7.47 11.59 -17.40
CA ASP A 93 8.43 10.50 -17.36
C ASP A 93 9.66 10.89 -16.53
N TYR A 94 9.89 10.17 -15.43
CA TYR A 94 10.91 10.49 -14.44
C TYR A 94 11.25 9.27 -13.60
N SER A 95 12.53 9.06 -13.31
CA SER A 95 12.99 8.04 -12.37
C SER A 95 13.78 8.71 -11.26
N GLY A 96 13.57 8.26 -10.02
CA GLY A 96 14.24 8.86 -8.89
C GLY A 96 14.05 8.06 -7.61
N LEU A 97 14.35 8.73 -6.50
CA LEU A 97 14.21 8.18 -5.15
C LEU A 97 13.15 8.97 -4.38
N ILE A 98 12.42 8.29 -3.53
CA ILE A 98 11.45 8.88 -2.62
C ILE A 98 11.61 8.28 -1.22
N GLU A 99 11.54 9.12 -0.19
CA GLU A 99 11.49 8.63 1.19
C GLU A 99 10.06 8.34 1.62
N VAL A 100 9.89 7.33 2.47
CA VAL A 100 8.58 6.97 3.02
C VAL A 100 8.75 6.65 4.50
N SER A 101 7.78 7.04 5.33
CA SER A 101 7.68 6.58 6.71
C SER A 101 7.67 5.04 6.77
N GLY A 102 8.21 4.47 7.85
CA GLY A 102 8.34 3.02 7.98
C GLY A 102 9.50 2.38 7.20
N VAL A 103 10.21 3.11 6.33
CA VAL A 103 11.37 2.60 5.58
C VAL A 103 12.62 3.40 5.90
N SER A 104 13.72 2.71 6.21
CA SER A 104 14.99 3.32 6.65
C SER A 104 15.83 3.93 5.52
N ARG A 105 15.48 3.63 4.26
CA ARG A 105 16.16 4.10 3.06
C ARG A 105 15.15 4.67 2.04
N PRO A 106 15.60 5.56 1.13
CA PRO A 106 14.80 5.91 -0.03
C PRO A 106 14.50 4.67 -0.87
N LEU A 107 13.31 4.68 -1.46
CA LEU A 107 12.83 3.69 -2.40
C LEU A 107 12.93 4.24 -3.81
N ALA A 108 13.31 3.39 -4.75
CA ALA A 108 13.31 3.75 -6.16
C ALA A 108 11.87 3.81 -6.70
N PHE A 109 11.66 4.72 -7.64
CA PHE A 109 10.41 4.80 -8.40
C PHE A 109 10.69 5.13 -9.87
N GLU A 110 9.72 4.79 -10.72
CA GLU A 110 9.72 5.13 -12.14
C GLU A 110 8.32 5.60 -12.53
N VAL A 111 8.25 6.75 -13.19
CA VAL A 111 7.08 7.23 -13.89
C VAL A 111 7.33 7.05 -15.37
N LYS A 112 6.44 6.32 -16.05
CA LYS A 112 6.53 6.08 -17.48
C LYS A 112 5.14 5.96 -18.06
N ASN A 113 4.87 6.66 -19.16
CA ASN A 113 3.57 6.59 -19.85
C ASN A 113 2.39 6.84 -18.90
N LYS A 114 2.53 7.82 -18.00
CA LYS A 114 1.48 8.17 -17.03
C LYS A 114 1.16 7.06 -15.99
N GLU A 115 2.00 6.03 -15.86
CA GLU A 115 1.94 5.04 -14.79
C GLU A 115 3.08 5.26 -13.79
N VAL A 116 2.82 4.90 -12.52
CA VAL A 116 3.80 5.04 -11.44
C VAL A 116 4.14 3.68 -10.88
N ALA A 117 5.40 3.30 -11.03
CA ALA A 117 6.02 2.14 -10.41
C ALA A 117 6.84 2.55 -9.19
N VAL A 118 6.71 1.82 -8.09
CA VAL A 118 7.50 2.01 -6.87
C VAL A 118 8.09 0.68 -6.42
N GLU A 119 9.32 0.74 -5.94
CA GLU A 119 9.99 -0.36 -5.25
C GLU A 119 9.24 -0.70 -3.95
N MET A 120 9.11 -1.99 -3.66
CA MET A 120 8.53 -2.49 -2.42
C MET A 120 9.65 -2.91 -1.44
N PRO A 121 9.62 -2.44 -0.18
CA PRO A 121 10.66 -2.76 0.80
C PRO A 121 10.57 -4.25 1.22
N LEU A 122 11.53 -5.03 0.74
CA LEU A 122 11.75 -6.41 1.21
C LEU A 122 12.45 -6.38 2.58
N PRO A 123 12.26 -7.40 3.44
CA PRO A 123 12.96 -7.48 4.71
C PRO A 123 14.48 -7.39 4.56
N THR A 124 15.14 -6.75 5.54
CA THR A 124 16.60 -6.73 5.62
C THR A 124 17.21 -8.14 5.62
N THR A 125 18.46 -8.24 5.18
CA THR A 125 19.21 -9.51 5.04
C THR A 125 19.13 -10.37 6.30
N GLY A 126 18.64 -11.60 6.16
CA GLY A 126 18.47 -12.56 7.26
C GLY A 126 17.03 -12.68 7.78
N GLY A 127 16.12 -11.79 7.38
CA GLY A 127 14.69 -11.99 7.59
C GLY A 127 14.12 -13.06 6.66
N THR A 128 13.23 -13.90 7.16
CA THR A 128 12.48 -14.85 6.33
C THR A 128 11.53 -14.08 5.42
N LEU A 129 11.71 -14.17 4.10
CA LEU A 129 10.80 -13.52 3.14
C LEU A 129 9.53 -14.33 2.92
N VAL A 130 9.65 -15.65 2.88
CA VAL A 130 8.56 -16.58 2.55
C VAL A 130 8.59 -17.78 3.48
N GLU A 131 7.41 -18.15 4.00
CA GLU A 131 7.17 -19.35 4.81
C GLU A 131 5.99 -20.15 4.25
N ALA A 132 6.10 -21.47 4.28
CA ALA A 132 4.98 -22.34 3.93
C ALA A 132 3.94 -22.32 5.06
N ALA A 133 2.67 -22.10 4.70
CA ALA A 133 1.52 -22.20 5.59
C ALA A 133 0.56 -23.28 5.10
N ALA A 134 -0.25 -23.84 6.00
CA ALA A 134 -1.25 -24.84 5.61
C ALA A 134 -2.27 -24.30 4.59
N GLU A 135 -2.56 -23.00 4.66
CA GLU A 135 -3.51 -22.31 3.81
C GLU A 135 -2.89 -21.76 2.51
N GLY A 136 -1.57 -21.65 2.43
CA GLY A 136 -0.90 -20.98 1.32
C GLY A 136 0.55 -20.60 1.63
N ILE A 137 0.96 -19.41 1.20
CA ILE A 137 2.32 -18.91 1.36
C ILE A 137 2.29 -17.65 2.20
N LEU A 138 2.96 -17.65 3.35
CA LEU A 138 3.13 -16.46 4.17
C LEU A 138 4.32 -15.65 3.64
N VAL A 139 4.08 -14.41 3.26
CA VAL A 139 5.09 -13.48 2.75
C VAL A 139 5.29 -12.37 3.76
N HIS A 140 6.54 -12.13 4.16
CA HIS A 140 6.89 -11.07 5.10
C HIS A 140 7.50 -9.89 4.33
N LEU A 141 6.90 -8.71 4.49
CA LEU A 141 7.44 -7.43 4.04
C LEU A 141 7.86 -6.59 5.26
N GLU A 142 8.58 -5.49 5.04
CA GLU A 142 8.83 -4.56 6.14
C GLU A 142 7.50 -3.96 6.63
N GLY A 143 7.14 -4.25 7.89
CA GLY A 143 5.97 -3.68 8.57
C GLY A 143 4.64 -4.42 8.37
N ILE A 144 4.55 -5.38 7.44
CA ILE A 144 3.33 -6.17 7.22
C ILE A 144 3.67 -7.56 6.70
N SER A 145 2.89 -8.58 7.09
CA SER A 145 2.97 -9.92 6.47
C SER A 145 1.66 -10.28 5.82
N HIS A 146 1.70 -10.94 4.67
CA HIS A 146 0.53 -11.37 3.94
C HIS A 146 0.50 -12.89 3.78
N LEU A 147 -0.59 -13.53 4.19
CA LEU A 147 -0.89 -14.89 3.77
C LEU A 147 -1.50 -14.86 2.37
N VAL A 148 -0.75 -15.35 1.39
CA VAL A 148 -1.18 -15.46 0.00
C VAL A 148 -1.81 -16.83 -0.23
N VAL A 149 -3.06 -16.83 -0.66
CA VAL A 149 -3.82 -18.04 -0.99
C VAL A 149 -4.20 -17.99 -2.47
N THR A 150 -3.65 -18.91 -3.26
CA THR A 150 -3.91 -18.98 -4.70
C THR A 150 -4.97 -20.03 -5.02
N GLY A 151 -5.94 -19.69 -5.87
CA GLY A 151 -6.96 -20.63 -6.34
C GLY A 151 -8.33 -19.98 -6.55
N SER A 152 -9.30 -20.75 -7.04
CA SER A 152 -10.66 -20.26 -7.33
C SER A 152 -11.72 -20.66 -6.29
N ASP A 153 -11.46 -21.68 -5.47
CA ASP A 153 -12.49 -22.38 -4.71
C ASP A 153 -12.32 -22.18 -3.20
N GLN A 154 -12.25 -20.92 -2.77
CA GLN A 154 -12.11 -20.59 -1.34
C GLN A 154 -13.46 -20.62 -0.63
N LYS A 155 -13.57 -21.41 0.44
CA LYS A 155 -14.81 -21.56 1.23
C LYS A 155 -15.09 -20.37 2.16
N GLN A 156 -14.05 -19.60 2.47
CA GLN A 156 -14.08 -18.48 3.41
C GLN A 156 -13.57 -17.24 2.70
N THR A 157 -14.11 -16.07 3.00
CA THR A 157 -13.57 -14.79 2.52
C THR A 157 -12.20 -14.49 3.16
N PRO A 158 -11.38 -13.60 2.58
CA PRO A 158 -10.13 -13.16 3.20
C PRO A 158 -10.31 -12.68 4.63
N ARG A 159 -11.39 -11.93 4.91
CA ARG A 159 -11.75 -11.45 6.26
C ARG A 159 -12.01 -12.59 7.24
N GLN A 160 -12.79 -13.59 6.83
CA GLN A 160 -13.10 -14.75 7.68
C GLN A 160 -11.84 -15.54 8.00
N LEU A 161 -10.97 -15.75 7.02
CA LEU A 161 -9.70 -16.43 7.23
C LEU A 161 -8.79 -15.62 8.16
N LEU A 162 -8.62 -14.32 7.89
CA LEU A 162 -7.79 -13.43 8.70
C LEU A 162 -8.25 -13.43 10.17
N GLN A 163 -9.55 -13.29 10.43
CA GLN A 163 -10.11 -13.35 11.77
C GLN A 163 -9.78 -14.70 12.46
N SER A 164 -9.98 -15.82 11.77
CA SER A 164 -9.70 -17.15 12.33
C SER A 164 -8.21 -17.35 12.69
N LEU A 165 -7.31 -16.85 11.83
CA LEU A 165 -5.87 -16.89 12.06
C LEU A 165 -5.46 -16.04 13.25
N LEU A 166 -6.02 -14.84 13.38
CA LEU A 166 -5.78 -13.95 14.52
C LEU A 166 -6.34 -14.54 15.81
N ASP A 167 -7.58 -15.04 15.82
CA ASP A 167 -8.23 -15.62 17.00
C ASP A 167 -7.39 -16.74 17.62
N THR A 168 -6.79 -17.58 16.76
CA THR A 168 -5.93 -18.69 17.18
C THR A 168 -4.46 -18.31 17.36
N ASN A 169 -4.09 -17.06 17.09
CA ASN A 169 -2.71 -16.58 16.94
C ASN A 169 -1.83 -17.53 16.12
N LYS A 170 -2.39 -18.09 15.05
CA LYS A 170 -1.68 -19.04 14.19
C LYS A 170 -0.46 -18.34 13.59
N TYR A 171 0.67 -19.03 13.53
CA TYR A 171 1.95 -18.50 13.02
C TYR A 171 2.49 -17.25 13.75
N GLY A 172 1.99 -16.94 14.96
CA GLY A 172 2.41 -15.74 15.71
C GLY A 172 1.92 -14.42 15.09
N LEU A 173 0.86 -14.47 14.27
CA LEU A 173 0.39 -13.32 13.49
C LEU A 173 -0.04 -12.11 14.36
N LYS A 174 -0.55 -12.29 15.58
CA LYS A 174 -0.89 -11.18 16.49
C LYS A 174 0.32 -10.41 17.02
N ASP A 175 1.52 -11.00 16.92
CA ASP A 175 2.74 -10.34 17.37
C ASP A 175 3.26 -9.33 16.35
N LEU A 176 2.85 -9.49 15.08
CA LEU A 176 3.24 -8.64 13.96
C LEU A 176 2.53 -7.26 13.99
N PRO A 177 3.13 -6.21 13.38
CA PRO A 177 2.51 -4.88 13.33
C PRO A 177 1.22 -4.84 12.49
N ALA A 178 1.20 -5.60 11.39
CA ALA A 178 0.05 -5.73 10.51
C ALA A 178 0.08 -7.09 9.79
N VAL A 179 -1.11 -7.60 9.47
CA VAL A 179 -1.28 -8.88 8.78
C VAL A 179 -2.36 -8.75 7.72
N GLY A 180 -2.06 -9.21 6.51
CA GLY A 180 -3.03 -9.32 5.44
C GLY A 180 -3.33 -10.77 5.05
N VAL A 181 -4.53 -11.00 4.52
CA VAL A 181 -4.83 -12.17 3.70
C VAL A 181 -5.06 -11.68 2.27
N SER A 182 -4.40 -12.33 1.32
CA SER A 182 -4.43 -11.97 -0.10
C SER A 182 -4.82 -13.18 -0.92
N TYR A 183 -6.06 -13.18 -1.39
CA TYR A 183 -6.53 -14.21 -2.30
C TYR A 183 -6.22 -13.81 -3.72
N PHE A 184 -5.73 -14.77 -4.51
CA PHE A 184 -5.46 -14.56 -5.91
C PHE A 184 -5.99 -15.71 -6.75
N ASN A 185 -6.84 -15.38 -7.72
CA ASN A 185 -7.33 -16.33 -8.69
C ASN A 185 -6.50 -16.21 -9.98
N PRO A 186 -5.56 -17.15 -10.24
CA PRO A 186 -4.67 -17.06 -11.40
C PRO A 186 -5.41 -17.18 -12.74
N THR A 187 -6.57 -17.83 -12.77
CA THR A 187 -7.38 -17.99 -13.99
C THR A 187 -8.02 -16.67 -14.43
N THR A 188 -8.46 -15.85 -13.48
CA THR A 188 -9.14 -14.58 -13.77
C THR A 188 -8.26 -13.35 -13.58
N GLY A 189 -7.11 -13.50 -12.91
CA GLY A 189 -6.24 -12.40 -12.50
C GLY A 189 -6.81 -11.53 -11.39
N LYS A 190 -7.93 -11.91 -10.76
CA LYS A 190 -8.58 -11.15 -9.69
C LYS A 190 -7.99 -11.47 -8.33
N ALA A 191 -7.90 -10.46 -7.48
CA ALA A 191 -7.50 -10.59 -6.09
C ALA A 191 -8.48 -9.94 -5.14
N GLU A 192 -8.53 -10.47 -3.92
CA GLU A 192 -9.25 -9.91 -2.79
C GLU A 192 -8.29 -9.78 -1.60
N PHE A 193 -8.44 -8.70 -0.85
CA PHE A 193 -7.50 -8.33 0.19
C PHE A 193 -8.24 -7.95 1.47
N CYS A 194 -7.73 -8.43 2.59
CA CYS A 194 -8.17 -8.01 3.91
C CYS A 194 -6.97 -7.82 4.80
N VAL A 195 -6.92 -6.73 5.57
CA VAL A 195 -5.77 -6.34 6.39
C VAL A 195 -6.20 -6.04 7.81
N TRP A 196 -5.43 -6.50 8.78
CA TRP A 196 -5.50 -6.14 10.19
C TRP A 196 -4.26 -5.35 10.57
N GLY A 197 -4.46 -4.26 11.30
CA GLY A 197 -3.39 -3.46 11.89
C GLY A 197 -3.44 -3.51 13.41
N LYS A 198 -2.32 -3.83 14.05
CA LYS A 198 -2.22 -4.00 15.51
C LYS A 198 -2.48 -2.72 16.30
N GLU A 199 -2.07 -1.57 15.77
CA GLU A 199 -2.21 -0.28 16.46
C GLU A 199 -3.67 0.17 16.60
N VAL A 200 -4.47 -0.08 15.56
CA VAL A 200 -5.89 0.27 15.52
C VAL A 200 -6.81 -0.86 15.95
N ASP A 201 -6.27 -2.09 16.02
CA ASP A 201 -6.96 -3.34 16.29
C ASP A 201 -8.26 -3.50 15.48
N ALA A 202 -8.14 -3.31 14.17
CA ALA A 202 -9.27 -3.32 13.26
C ALA A 202 -8.92 -4.04 11.95
N ILE A 203 -9.95 -4.63 11.34
CA ILE A 203 -9.86 -5.38 10.08
C ILE A 203 -10.55 -4.61 8.95
N PHE A 204 -9.82 -4.36 7.86
CA PHE A 204 -10.23 -3.59 6.70
C PHE A 204 -10.28 -4.47 5.46
N ASP A 205 -11.36 -4.36 4.68
CA ASP A 205 -11.38 -4.90 3.33
C ASP A 205 -10.88 -3.80 2.40
N GLU A 206 -9.78 -4.06 1.70
CA GLU A 206 -9.08 -3.05 0.90
C GLU A 206 -9.68 -2.99 -0.51
N THR A 207 -9.88 -1.79 -1.06
CA THR A 207 -10.34 -1.66 -2.45
C THR A 207 -9.20 -1.90 -3.44
N ALA A 208 -7.96 -1.63 -3.03
CA ALA A 208 -6.74 -2.03 -3.72
C ALA A 208 -5.57 -2.09 -2.75
N CYS A 209 -4.71 -3.09 -2.89
CA CYS A 209 -3.66 -3.38 -1.92
C CYS A 209 -2.29 -3.52 -2.58
N GLY A 210 -1.43 -2.53 -2.38
CA GLY A 210 -0.05 -2.56 -2.91
C GLY A 210 0.81 -3.66 -2.25
N SER A 211 0.76 -3.79 -0.93
CA SER A 211 1.50 -4.84 -0.20
C SER A 211 0.98 -6.25 -0.53
N GLY A 212 -0.34 -6.42 -0.67
CA GLY A 212 -0.96 -7.67 -1.10
C GLY A 212 -0.56 -8.04 -2.53
N THR A 213 -0.58 -7.08 -3.46
CA THR A 213 -0.15 -7.29 -4.85
C THR A 213 1.34 -7.67 -4.94
N CYS A 214 2.20 -6.98 -4.18
CA CYS A 214 3.61 -7.34 -4.04
C CYS A 214 3.76 -8.78 -3.51
N SER A 215 3.03 -9.11 -2.45
CA SER A 215 3.09 -10.43 -1.81
C SER A 215 2.64 -11.55 -2.73
N ILE A 216 1.60 -11.34 -3.53
CA ILE A 216 1.19 -12.29 -4.59
C ILE A 216 2.35 -12.53 -5.56
N GLY A 217 3.01 -11.46 -6.02
CA GLY A 217 4.16 -11.58 -6.91
C GLY A 217 5.33 -12.37 -6.30
N ILE A 218 5.65 -12.11 -5.04
CA ILE A 218 6.70 -12.82 -4.29
C ILE A 218 6.35 -14.30 -4.10
N ALA A 219 5.11 -14.61 -3.73
CA ALA A 219 4.65 -15.98 -3.56
C ALA A 219 4.73 -16.77 -4.88
N LEU A 220 4.24 -16.19 -5.99
CA LEU A 220 4.32 -16.81 -7.32
C LEU A 220 5.76 -16.99 -7.78
N ALA A 221 6.61 -15.97 -7.64
CA ALA A 221 8.02 -16.06 -8.02
C ALA A 221 8.77 -17.13 -7.22
N SER A 222 8.47 -17.24 -5.92
CA SER A 222 9.09 -18.23 -5.04
C SER A 222 8.62 -19.65 -5.32
N GLN A 223 7.33 -19.83 -5.65
CA GLN A 223 6.76 -21.12 -6.02
C GLN A 223 7.31 -21.61 -7.37
N ASP A 224 7.34 -20.74 -8.38
CA ASP A 224 7.80 -21.07 -9.72
C ASP A 224 9.33 -21.03 -9.87
N LYS A 225 10.04 -20.50 -8.87
CA LYS A 225 11.48 -20.25 -8.86
C LYS A 225 11.98 -19.44 -10.07
N ARG A 226 11.25 -18.39 -10.43
CA ARG A 226 11.55 -17.52 -11.57
C ARG A 226 11.00 -16.12 -11.37
N SER A 227 11.58 -15.14 -12.08
CA SER A 227 11.01 -13.79 -12.11
C SER A 227 9.62 -13.82 -12.71
N ILE A 228 8.74 -12.99 -12.16
CA ILE A 228 7.35 -12.86 -12.63
C ILE A 228 7.02 -11.40 -12.87
N GLU A 229 6.14 -11.18 -13.84
CA GLU A 229 5.42 -9.93 -14.04
C GLU A 229 3.94 -10.31 -14.19
N GLN A 230 3.09 -9.76 -13.34
CA GLN A 230 1.68 -10.15 -13.28
C GLN A 230 0.78 -8.95 -13.03
N ASN A 231 -0.25 -8.81 -13.88
CA ASN A 231 -1.33 -7.87 -13.66
C ASN A 231 -2.33 -8.47 -12.67
N ILE A 232 -2.63 -7.75 -11.59
CA ILE A 232 -3.56 -8.14 -10.55
C ILE A 232 -4.74 -7.18 -10.57
N THR A 233 -5.92 -7.68 -10.94
CA THR A 233 -7.17 -6.93 -10.86
C THR A 233 -7.59 -6.82 -9.40
N GLN A 234 -7.69 -5.59 -8.91
CA GLN A 234 -8.03 -5.25 -7.54
C GLN A 234 -9.56 -5.30 -7.32
N PRO A 235 -10.05 -5.32 -6.07
CA PRO A 235 -11.48 -5.20 -5.77
C PRO A 235 -12.16 -3.95 -6.36
N SER A 236 -11.41 -2.86 -6.52
CA SER A 236 -11.86 -1.63 -7.19
C SER A 236 -12.16 -1.81 -8.70
N GLY A 237 -11.72 -2.92 -9.30
CA GLY A 237 -11.77 -3.17 -10.74
C GLY A 237 -10.55 -2.63 -11.52
N GLU A 238 -9.72 -1.81 -10.89
CA GLU A 238 -8.45 -1.34 -11.46
C GLU A 238 -7.36 -2.41 -11.38
N VAL A 239 -6.25 -2.18 -12.08
CA VAL A 239 -5.10 -3.10 -12.09
C VAL A 239 -3.92 -2.49 -11.32
N ILE A 240 -3.26 -3.33 -10.54
CA ILE A 240 -1.88 -3.10 -10.08
C ILE A 240 -1.03 -4.22 -10.68
N GLN A 241 0.04 -3.88 -11.36
CA GLN A 241 1.04 -4.83 -11.82
C GLN A 241 2.07 -5.07 -10.72
N THR A 242 2.47 -6.32 -10.51
CA THR A 242 3.66 -6.67 -9.71
C THR A 242 4.76 -7.16 -10.63
N ARG A 243 6.00 -6.72 -10.39
CA ARG A 243 7.22 -7.23 -11.04
C ARG A 243 8.18 -7.67 -9.95
N THR A 244 8.44 -8.97 -9.88
CA THR A 244 9.31 -9.58 -8.86
C THR A 244 10.47 -10.29 -9.53
N ASP A 245 11.70 -9.92 -9.14
CA ASP A 245 12.94 -10.49 -9.65
C ASP A 245 13.37 -11.67 -8.78
N TYR A 246 13.53 -12.85 -9.40
CA TYR A 246 14.03 -14.06 -8.76
C TYR A 246 15.38 -14.45 -9.37
N VAL A 247 16.44 -14.37 -8.57
CA VAL A 247 17.82 -14.60 -8.98
C VAL A 247 18.52 -15.44 -7.92
N SER A 248 19.27 -16.45 -8.34
CA SER A 248 20.07 -17.29 -7.44
C SER A 248 19.26 -17.93 -6.29
N ASP A 249 18.11 -18.53 -6.62
CA ASP A 249 17.18 -19.21 -5.69
C ASP A 249 16.55 -18.27 -4.63
N ALA A 250 16.52 -16.97 -4.88
CA ALA A 250 15.91 -15.98 -4.00
C ALA A 250 15.21 -14.85 -4.77
N VAL A 251 14.16 -14.28 -4.16
CA VAL A 251 13.62 -13.00 -4.59
C VAL A 251 14.58 -11.89 -4.16
N THR A 252 14.95 -11.03 -5.11
CA THR A 252 15.93 -9.95 -4.87
C THR A 252 15.32 -8.56 -4.91
N LYS A 253 14.24 -8.37 -5.68
CA LYS A 253 13.52 -7.09 -5.83
C LYS A 253 12.05 -7.35 -6.09
N SER A 254 11.20 -6.43 -5.66
CA SER A 254 9.79 -6.40 -6.04
C SER A 254 9.31 -4.97 -6.23
N TRP A 255 8.43 -4.77 -7.19
CA TRP A 255 7.87 -3.49 -7.58
C TRP A 255 6.36 -3.63 -7.78
N ILE A 256 5.63 -2.56 -7.48
CA ILE A 256 4.24 -2.42 -7.92
C ILE A 256 4.10 -1.24 -8.88
N SER A 257 3.26 -1.37 -9.89
CA SER A 257 2.97 -0.33 -10.88
C SER A 257 1.48 -0.21 -11.15
N GLY A 258 1.05 0.96 -11.62
CA GLY A 258 -0.27 1.14 -12.19
C GLY A 258 -0.65 2.61 -12.32
N LYS A 259 -1.89 2.86 -12.70
CA LYS A 259 -2.44 4.21 -12.89
C LYS A 259 -2.73 4.93 -11.59
N VAL A 260 -2.61 6.25 -11.64
CA VAL A 260 -2.92 7.16 -10.54
C VAL A 260 -3.85 8.27 -11.07
N THR A 261 -5.02 8.42 -10.44
CA THR A 261 -6.02 9.41 -10.84
C THR A 261 -6.15 10.49 -9.79
N VAL A 262 -6.01 11.76 -10.16
CA VAL A 262 -6.24 12.90 -9.24
C VAL A 262 -7.73 13.23 -9.22
N LEU A 263 -8.37 13.13 -8.04
CA LEU A 263 -9.79 13.44 -7.82
C LEU A 263 -10.00 14.88 -7.38
N HIS A 264 -9.03 15.44 -6.67
CA HIS A 264 -9.02 16.83 -6.20
C HIS A 264 -7.58 17.28 -6.01
N ASP A 265 -7.29 18.54 -6.32
CA ASP A 265 -6.01 19.19 -6.02
C ASP A 265 -6.26 20.68 -5.76
N GLY A 266 -6.07 21.11 -4.51
CA GLY A 266 -6.29 22.50 -4.09
C GLY A 266 -6.71 22.63 -2.63
N GLU A 267 -7.48 23.66 -2.31
CA GLU A 267 -7.95 23.92 -0.96
C GLU A 267 -9.05 22.94 -0.51
N LEU A 268 -9.10 22.65 0.79
CA LEU A 268 -10.19 21.89 1.41
C LEU A 268 -10.64 22.53 2.72
N SER A 269 -11.90 22.97 2.76
CA SER A 269 -12.55 23.44 3.98
C SER A 269 -12.80 22.29 4.94
N LEU A 270 -12.35 22.45 6.19
CA LEU A 270 -12.56 21.51 7.29
C LEU A 270 -13.70 21.93 8.23
N VAL A 271 -14.44 22.99 7.90
CA VAL A 271 -15.64 23.46 8.64
C VAL A 271 -16.95 23.10 7.94
#